data_AF-A0A2G5TPP5-F1
#
_entry.id   AF-A0A2G5TPP5-F1
#
_cell.length_a   1.000
_cell.length_b   1.000
_cell.length_c   1.000
_cell.angle_alpha   90.00
_cell.angle_beta   90.00
_cell.angle_gamma   90.00
#
_symmetry.space_group_name_H-M   'P 1'
#
loop_
_entity.id
_entity.type
_entity.pdbx_description
1 polymer ?
#
loop_
_entity_poly.entity_id
_entity_poly.type
_entity_poly.pdbx_seq_one_letter_code
_entity_poly.pdbx_strand_id
1 'polypeptide(L)'
;MFANIRFDVKVEEEIQYHSDIFSFNASMSARMPDASLGYNDTTTGSDVFNVLQKFLSNKQAPLCGALVYIVAKRYPNDKALRELITELRDKHIFVYIVAHDFRSGGSNPGALFEVADKTKGFCIFNSGVNFWISVSDLSYVNHRPYQFQSQTFNVSGIGRLELPVWQTPNPTQYSEQLLVVIIVQNHSLSNFISLNYTIETTDKSFVFVGPDQSSGWPRFGTGILAQPDLYGSTDYKWTIDYHYSNNEPQQIETRLYSNYYHDFLPLPQM
;
A
#
# COMPACT_ATOMS: atom_id res chain seq x y z
N MET A 1 0.67 7.80 -19.36
CA MET A 1 -0.37 8.80 -19.08
C MET A 1 -0.54 8.88 -17.58
N PHE A 2 -0.71 10.08 -17.05
CA PHE A 2 -0.87 10.35 -15.63
C PHE A 2 -2.24 11.00 -15.41
N ALA A 3 -2.79 10.87 -14.20
CA ALA A 3 -4.03 11.54 -13.85
C ALA A 3 -3.99 11.98 -12.39
N ASN A 4 -4.58 13.14 -12.10
CA ASN A 4 -4.74 13.62 -10.73
C ASN A 4 -6.11 14.24 -10.48
N ILE A 5 -6.51 14.17 -9.22
CA ILE A 5 -7.70 14.81 -8.69
C ILE A 5 -7.52 15.02 -7.19
N ARG A 6 -8.02 16.16 -6.70
CA ARG A 6 -8.19 16.41 -5.27
C ARG A 6 -9.64 16.11 -4.91
N PHE A 7 -9.87 15.63 -3.69
CA PHE A 7 -11.20 15.25 -3.21
C PHE A 7 -11.44 15.77 -1.78
N ASP A 8 -10.78 16.86 -1.43
CA ASP A 8 -10.96 17.63 -0.20
C ASP A 8 -11.88 18.84 -0.42
N VAL A 9 -12.79 18.74 -1.39
CA VAL A 9 -13.72 19.78 -1.84
C VAL A 9 -15.17 19.35 -1.61
N LYS A 10 -16.09 20.30 -1.40
CA LYS A 10 -17.53 19.97 -1.20
C LYS A 10 -18.24 19.51 -2.46
N VAL A 11 -17.77 19.97 -3.62
CA VAL A 11 -18.30 19.64 -4.93
C VAL A 11 -17.22 18.90 -5.68
N GLU A 12 -17.52 17.68 -6.11
CA GLU A 12 -16.56 16.80 -6.78
C GLU A 12 -15.99 17.48 -8.03
N GLU A 13 -14.66 17.46 -8.17
CA GLU A 13 -13.98 17.94 -9.37
C GLU A 13 -13.90 16.86 -10.46
N GLU A 14 -13.51 17.29 -11.68
CA GLU A 14 -13.19 16.39 -12.78
C GLU A 14 -11.74 15.88 -12.68
N ILE A 15 -11.52 14.63 -13.07
CA ILE A 15 -10.18 14.04 -13.13
C ILE A 15 -9.37 14.72 -14.24
N GLN A 16 -8.17 15.17 -13.91
CA GLN A 16 -7.26 15.80 -14.85
C GLN A 16 -6.33 14.74 -15.44
N TYR A 17 -6.28 14.64 -16.77
CA TYR A 17 -5.41 13.67 -17.48
C TYR A 17 -4.25 14.39 -18.15
N HIS A 18 -3.07 13.77 -18.11
CA HIS A 18 -1.81 14.36 -18.54
C HIS A 18 -0.99 13.38 -19.36
N SER A 19 -0.44 13.86 -20.48
CA SER A 19 0.42 13.07 -21.36
C SER A 19 1.83 12.87 -20.81
N ASP A 20 2.30 13.77 -19.95
CA ASP A 20 3.67 13.82 -19.46
C ASP A 20 3.76 14.16 -17.97
N ILE A 21 4.92 13.89 -17.37
CA ILE A 21 5.16 14.08 -15.94
C ILE A 21 5.23 15.57 -15.54
N PHE A 22 5.62 16.47 -16.46
CA PHE A 22 5.76 17.89 -16.15
C PHE A 22 4.38 18.56 -16.01
N SER A 23 3.47 18.29 -16.94
CA SER A 23 2.08 18.78 -16.86
C SER A 23 1.33 18.18 -15.65
N PHE A 24 1.53 16.89 -15.38
CA PHE A 24 1.03 16.24 -14.17
C PHE A 24 1.53 16.93 -12.89
N ASN A 25 2.84 17.15 -12.76
CA ASN A 25 3.44 17.79 -11.58
C ASN A 25 2.97 19.24 -11.40
N ALA A 26 2.83 19.99 -12.50
CA ALA A 26 2.28 21.34 -12.47
C ALA A 26 0.82 21.35 -11.98
N SER A 27 0.00 20.41 -12.47
CA SER A 27 -1.40 20.25 -12.03
C SER A 27 -1.51 19.87 -10.56
N MET A 28 -0.69 18.92 -10.09
CA MET A 28 -0.63 18.53 -8.67
C MET A 28 -0.25 19.72 -7.78
N SER A 29 0.79 20.46 -8.16
CA SER A 29 1.28 21.61 -7.38
C SER A 29 0.25 22.74 -7.30
N ALA A 30 -0.51 22.96 -8.37
CA ALA A 30 -1.58 23.96 -8.40
C ALA A 30 -2.85 23.56 -7.63
N ARG A 31 -3.00 22.26 -7.30
CA ARG A 31 -4.21 21.69 -6.68
C ARG A 31 -3.90 20.90 -5.42
N MET A 32 -2.92 21.37 -4.65
CA MET A 32 -2.61 20.81 -3.34
C MET A 32 -3.82 20.89 -2.41
N PRO A 33 -3.94 19.96 -1.44
CA PRO A 33 -5.01 20.00 -0.46
C PRO A 33 -5.09 21.34 0.27
N ASP A 34 -6.31 21.84 0.45
CA ASP A 34 -6.66 23.11 1.06
C ASP A 34 -7.84 22.89 2.01
N ALA A 35 -7.57 22.97 3.31
CA ALA A 35 -8.55 22.72 4.35
C ALA A 35 -9.76 23.67 4.29
N SER A 36 -9.66 24.84 3.66
CA SER A 36 -10.76 25.81 3.54
C SER A 36 -11.84 25.38 2.54
N LEU A 37 -11.52 24.47 1.60
CA LEU A 37 -12.45 23.97 0.59
C LEU A 37 -13.29 22.78 1.06
N GLY A 38 -12.86 22.15 2.16
CA GLY A 38 -13.48 20.94 2.69
C GLY A 38 -14.73 21.20 3.54
N TYR A 39 -15.18 20.15 4.22
CA TYR A 39 -16.31 20.22 5.15
C TYR A 39 -15.91 20.79 6.51
N ASN A 40 -16.78 21.60 7.10
CA ASN A 40 -16.63 22.14 8.46
C ASN A 40 -17.16 21.18 9.54
N ASP A 41 -17.19 19.88 9.24
CA ASP A 41 -17.70 18.84 10.13
C ASP A 41 -16.80 17.59 10.09
N THR A 42 -16.98 16.73 11.10
CA THR A 42 -16.24 15.49 11.29
C THR A 42 -17.06 14.23 10.96
N THR A 43 -18.28 14.36 10.46
CA THR A 43 -19.20 13.24 10.22
C THR A 43 -19.33 12.89 8.74
N THR A 44 -19.18 13.87 7.85
CA THR A 44 -19.19 13.70 6.41
C THR A 44 -18.03 12.81 5.98
N GLY A 45 -18.32 11.76 5.23
CA GLY A 45 -17.31 10.83 4.71
C GLY A 45 -16.57 11.38 3.50
N SER A 46 -15.50 10.71 3.13
CA SER A 46 -14.79 10.90 1.86
C SER A 46 -15.58 10.31 0.69
N ASP A 47 -15.54 10.99 -0.45
CA ASP A 47 -16.07 10.61 -1.76
C ASP A 47 -15.05 9.79 -2.59
N VAL A 48 -13.94 9.36 -1.99
CA VAL A 48 -12.85 8.58 -2.64
C VAL A 48 -13.36 7.44 -3.53
N PHE A 49 -14.42 6.75 -3.14
CA PHE A 49 -14.99 5.65 -3.94
C PHE A 49 -15.83 6.13 -5.12
N ASN A 50 -16.42 7.33 -5.06
CA ASN A 50 -17.03 7.96 -6.23
C ASN A 50 -15.95 8.37 -7.23
N VAL A 51 -14.82 8.90 -6.75
CA VAL A 51 -13.67 9.24 -7.58
C VAL A 51 -13.14 8.01 -8.32
N LEU A 52 -13.00 6.87 -7.63
CA LEU A 52 -12.61 5.61 -8.29
C LEU A 52 -13.63 5.15 -9.34
N GLN A 53 -14.94 5.30 -9.07
CA GLN A 53 -15.97 4.97 -10.07
C GLN A 53 -15.90 5.88 -11.31
N LYS A 54 -15.66 7.19 -11.11
CA LYS A 54 -15.45 8.15 -12.21
C LYS A 54 -14.21 7.77 -13.01
N PHE A 55 -13.13 7.37 -12.35
CA PHE A 55 -11.93 6.87 -13.02
C PHE A 55 -12.23 5.62 -13.85
N LEU A 56 -12.93 4.62 -13.30
CA LEU A 56 -13.32 3.40 -14.03
C LEU A 56 -14.21 3.68 -15.25
N SER A 57 -15.02 4.73 -15.19
CA SER A 57 -15.94 5.13 -16.26
C SER A 57 -15.30 6.03 -17.33
N ASN A 58 -14.02 6.37 -17.18
CA ASN A 58 -13.36 7.33 -18.06
C ASN A 58 -13.17 6.76 -19.48
N LYS A 59 -13.15 7.65 -20.47
CA LYS A 59 -12.90 7.33 -21.88
C LYS A 59 -11.61 7.97 -22.42
N GLN A 60 -10.84 8.62 -21.55
CA GLN A 60 -9.65 9.39 -21.91
C GLN A 60 -8.38 8.54 -21.84
N ALA A 61 -8.36 7.52 -20.98
CA ALA A 61 -7.18 6.73 -20.66
C ALA A 61 -7.44 5.22 -20.62
N PRO A 62 -6.47 4.39 -21.05
CA PRO A 62 -6.52 2.96 -20.80
C PRO A 62 -6.42 2.69 -19.30
N LEU A 63 -7.17 1.67 -18.85
CA LEU A 63 -7.33 1.34 -17.42
C LEU A 63 -6.56 0.09 -16.99
N CYS A 64 -6.30 -0.83 -17.92
CA CYS A 64 -5.77 -2.15 -17.57
C CYS A 64 -4.37 -2.03 -16.95
N GLY A 65 -4.18 -2.54 -15.74
CA GLY A 65 -2.90 -2.46 -15.04
C GLY A 65 -2.59 -1.10 -14.41
N ALA A 66 -3.57 -0.19 -14.30
CA ALA A 66 -3.31 1.12 -13.71
C ALA A 66 -2.96 1.01 -12.22
N LEU A 67 -1.99 1.83 -11.79
CA LEU A 67 -1.64 2.00 -10.38
C LEU A 67 -2.34 3.25 -9.86
N VAL A 68 -3.11 3.09 -8.78
CA VAL A 68 -3.84 4.19 -8.15
C VAL A 68 -3.26 4.47 -6.78
N TYR A 69 -2.87 5.72 -6.55
CA TYR A 69 -2.31 6.18 -5.29
C TYR A 69 -3.28 7.14 -4.62
N ILE A 70 -3.63 6.86 -3.36
CA ILE A 70 -4.59 7.64 -2.59
C ILE A 70 -3.93 8.10 -1.29
N VAL A 71 -3.99 9.41 -1.05
CA VAL A 71 -3.61 10.01 0.22
C VAL A 71 -4.88 10.54 0.87
N ALA A 72 -5.31 9.95 1.98
CA ALA A 72 -6.59 10.24 2.61
C ALA A 72 -6.41 10.69 4.05
N LYS A 73 -7.11 11.77 4.46
CA LYS A 73 -7.27 12.15 5.87
C LYS A 73 -8.73 12.08 6.33
N ARG A 74 -9.68 12.20 5.41
CA ARG A 74 -11.10 11.94 5.67
C ARG A 74 -11.38 10.49 5.28
N TYR A 75 -12.00 9.72 6.17
CA TYR A 75 -12.40 8.35 5.89
C TYR A 75 -13.72 8.32 5.16
N PRO A 76 -13.99 7.29 4.33
CA PRO A 76 -15.32 7.07 3.82
C PRO A 76 -16.29 6.73 4.96
N ASN A 77 -17.57 6.89 4.70
CA ASN A 77 -18.63 6.29 5.50
C ASN A 77 -19.00 4.93 4.90
N ASP A 78 -19.93 4.21 5.51
CA ASP A 78 -20.35 2.90 5.04
C ASP A 78 -20.89 2.96 3.61
N LYS A 79 -20.26 2.18 2.72
CA LYS A 79 -20.63 2.03 1.31
C LYS A 79 -20.44 0.57 0.92
N ALA A 80 -21.32 0.03 0.07
CA ALA A 80 -21.11 -1.28 -0.52
C ALA A 80 -19.91 -1.21 -1.49
N LEU A 81 -18.89 -2.04 -1.27
CA LEU A 81 -17.63 -2.00 -2.04
C LEU A 81 -17.52 -3.13 -3.07
N ARG A 82 -18.38 -4.14 -3.02
CA ARG A 82 -18.26 -5.36 -3.82
C ARG A 82 -18.17 -5.09 -5.32
N GLU A 83 -19.06 -4.25 -5.85
CA GLU A 83 -19.10 -3.91 -7.28
C GLU A 83 -17.85 -3.13 -7.70
N LEU A 84 -17.51 -2.08 -6.95
CA LEU A 84 -16.31 -1.28 -7.19
C LEU A 84 -15.03 -2.15 -7.21
N ILE A 85 -14.86 -3.01 -6.21
CA ILE A 85 -13.70 -3.90 -6.13
C ILE A 85 -13.70 -4.89 -7.30
N THR A 86 -14.85 -5.40 -7.70
CA THR A 86 -14.96 -6.31 -8.87
C THR A 86 -14.50 -5.60 -10.14
N GLU A 87 -14.96 -4.38 -10.39
CA GLU A 87 -14.54 -3.60 -11.57
C GLU A 87 -13.04 -3.27 -11.55
N LEU A 88 -12.49 -2.90 -10.39
CA LEU A 88 -11.04 -2.66 -10.24
C LEU A 88 -10.23 -3.93 -10.57
N ARG A 89 -10.67 -5.09 -10.06
CA ARG A 89 -10.04 -6.39 -10.30
C ARG A 89 -10.11 -6.83 -11.76
N ASP A 90 -11.26 -6.65 -12.41
CA ASP A 90 -11.45 -6.98 -13.83
C ASP A 90 -10.53 -6.15 -14.75
N LYS A 91 -10.11 -4.97 -14.29
CA LYS A 91 -9.14 -4.11 -14.97
C LYS A 91 -7.71 -4.27 -14.46
N HIS A 92 -7.42 -5.23 -13.57
CA HIS A 92 -6.09 -5.39 -12.96
C HIS A 92 -5.55 -4.08 -12.35
N ILE A 93 -6.43 -3.27 -11.74
CA ILE A 93 -6.05 -2.01 -11.11
C ILE A 93 -5.62 -2.30 -9.68
N PHE A 94 -4.47 -1.76 -9.28
CA PHE A 94 -3.91 -1.89 -7.92
C PHE A 94 -4.07 -0.57 -7.17
N VAL A 95 -4.68 -0.61 -5.98
CA VAL A 95 -4.97 0.58 -5.18
C VAL A 95 -4.06 0.64 -3.95
N TYR A 96 -3.19 1.65 -3.90
CA TYR A 96 -2.27 1.90 -2.80
C TYR A 96 -2.70 3.12 -2.02
N ILE A 97 -2.81 2.99 -0.70
CA ILE A 97 -3.40 4.01 0.16
C ILE A 97 -2.47 4.35 1.30
N VAL A 98 -2.29 5.64 1.55
CA VAL A 98 -1.77 6.15 2.83
C VAL A 98 -2.88 6.98 3.47
N ALA A 99 -3.39 6.46 4.58
CA ALA A 99 -4.44 7.06 5.38
C ALA A 99 -3.83 7.73 6.62
N HIS A 100 -4.23 8.96 6.89
CA HIS A 100 -3.81 9.68 8.08
C HIS A 100 -4.59 9.17 9.29
N ASP A 101 -3.87 8.72 10.33
CA ASP A 101 -4.44 8.02 11.47
C ASP A 101 -5.48 8.85 12.24
N PHE A 102 -5.21 10.16 12.36
CA PHE A 102 -6.19 11.13 12.85
C PHE A 102 -7.10 11.58 11.72
N ARG A 103 -8.31 11.05 11.71
CA ARG A 103 -9.33 11.38 10.70
C ARG A 103 -9.80 12.83 10.81
N SER A 104 -9.96 13.50 9.67
CA SER A 104 -10.68 14.79 9.60
C SER A 104 -12.19 14.64 9.50
N GLY A 105 -12.67 13.43 9.20
CA GLY A 105 -14.08 13.07 9.27
C GLY A 105 -14.36 11.69 8.71
N GLY A 106 -15.63 11.32 8.70
CA GLY A 106 -16.12 9.99 8.34
C GLY A 106 -15.80 8.93 9.40
N SER A 107 -16.31 7.72 9.21
CA SER A 107 -16.31 6.69 10.27
C SER A 107 -15.60 5.39 9.92
N ASN A 108 -15.37 5.07 8.65
CA ASN A 108 -14.99 3.72 8.23
C ASN A 108 -13.59 3.68 7.55
N PRO A 109 -12.49 3.62 8.33
CA PRO A 109 -11.16 3.40 7.77
C PRO A 109 -10.98 1.99 7.16
N GLY A 110 -11.73 1.00 7.66
CA GLY A 110 -11.64 -0.39 7.19
C GLY A 110 -11.98 -0.52 5.70
N ALA A 111 -12.90 0.29 5.21
CA ALA A 111 -13.23 0.36 3.79
C ALA A 111 -12.04 0.75 2.89
N LEU A 112 -11.13 1.61 3.36
CA LEU A 112 -9.91 1.93 2.61
C LEU A 112 -8.99 0.72 2.52
N PHE A 113 -8.78 0.04 3.65
CA PHE A 113 -7.98 -1.17 3.71
C PHE A 113 -8.55 -2.27 2.80
N GLU A 114 -9.87 -2.51 2.85
CA GLU A 114 -10.55 -3.54 2.06
C GLU A 114 -10.32 -3.34 0.56
N VAL A 115 -10.50 -2.12 0.04
CA VAL A 115 -10.25 -1.85 -1.39
C VAL A 115 -8.79 -2.11 -1.75
N ALA A 116 -7.84 -1.68 -0.91
CA ALA A 116 -6.41 -1.90 -1.17
C ALA A 116 -6.04 -3.39 -1.15
N ASP A 117 -6.43 -4.14 -0.13
CA ASP A 117 -6.17 -5.58 0.00
C ASP A 117 -6.76 -6.36 -1.19
N LYS A 118 -8.06 -6.17 -1.46
CA LYS A 118 -8.76 -6.93 -2.51
C LYS A 118 -8.27 -6.62 -3.93
N THR A 119 -7.57 -5.51 -4.12
CA THR A 119 -6.93 -5.14 -5.39
C THR A 119 -5.43 -5.41 -5.40
N LYS A 120 -4.90 -6.17 -4.44
CA LYS A 120 -3.46 -6.47 -4.28
C LYS A 120 -2.55 -5.26 -4.07
N GLY A 121 -3.11 -4.07 -3.84
CA GLY A 121 -2.39 -2.94 -3.30
C GLY A 121 -2.18 -3.09 -1.79
N PHE A 122 -1.88 -1.99 -1.10
CA PHE A 122 -1.70 -1.98 0.37
C PHE A 122 -2.19 -0.66 0.96
N CYS A 123 -2.58 -0.68 2.24
CA CYS A 123 -3.03 0.51 2.98
C CYS A 123 -2.19 0.73 4.23
N ILE A 124 -1.59 1.91 4.35
CA ILE A 124 -0.79 2.32 5.51
C ILE A 124 -1.58 3.35 6.30
N PHE A 125 -1.79 3.10 7.59
CA PHE A 125 -2.26 4.11 8.54
C PHE A 125 -1.07 4.73 9.24
N ASN A 126 -0.85 6.03 9.05
CA ASN A 126 0.29 6.74 9.64
C ASN A 126 -0.11 8.13 10.13
N SER A 127 0.66 8.71 11.04
CA SER A 127 0.46 10.06 11.55
C SER A 127 1.79 10.71 11.93
N GLY A 128 1.75 11.99 12.32
CA GLY A 128 2.92 12.72 12.79
C GLY A 128 3.86 13.17 11.66
N VAL A 129 5.09 13.52 12.03
CA VAL A 129 6.05 14.19 11.15
C VAL A 129 6.49 13.32 9.96
N ASN A 130 6.44 12.00 10.11
CA ASN A 130 6.87 11.03 9.09
C ASN A 130 5.73 10.57 8.17
N PHE A 131 4.53 11.15 8.27
CA PHE A 131 3.40 10.83 7.38
C PHE A 131 3.79 10.96 5.91
N TRP A 132 4.49 12.03 5.56
CA TRP A 132 4.93 12.32 4.19
C TRP A 132 5.95 11.32 3.65
N ILE A 133 6.69 10.64 4.54
CA ILE A 133 7.62 9.57 4.12
C ILE A 133 6.80 8.39 3.57
N SER A 134 5.76 7.94 4.28
CA SER A 134 4.87 6.90 3.76
C SER A 134 4.21 7.28 2.43
N VAL A 135 3.82 8.55 2.28
CA VAL A 135 3.27 9.05 1.00
C VAL A 135 4.31 8.99 -0.11
N SER A 136 5.55 9.39 0.16
CA SER A 136 6.65 9.31 -0.80
C SER A 136 6.98 7.86 -1.17
N ASP A 137 6.97 6.96 -0.20
CA ASP A 137 7.33 5.55 -0.38
C ASP A 137 6.34 4.79 -1.28
N LEU A 138 5.10 5.28 -1.44
CA LEU A 138 4.17 4.76 -2.45
C LEU A 138 4.80 4.72 -3.86
N SER A 139 5.67 5.68 -4.15
CA SER A 139 6.34 5.77 -5.45
C SER A 139 7.33 4.64 -5.71
N TYR A 140 7.78 3.89 -4.68
CA TYR A 140 8.72 2.78 -4.87
C TYR A 140 8.14 1.65 -5.73
N VAL A 141 6.81 1.51 -5.74
CA VAL A 141 6.10 0.56 -6.62
C VAL A 141 6.33 0.89 -8.10
N ASN A 142 6.52 2.16 -8.47
CA ASN A 142 6.76 2.54 -9.87
C ASN A 142 8.06 1.94 -10.43
N HIS A 143 9.05 1.70 -9.57
CA HIS A 143 10.34 1.13 -9.97
C HIS A 143 10.36 -0.41 -9.91
N ARG A 144 9.41 -0.99 -9.16
CA ARG A 144 9.23 -2.44 -8.97
C ARG A 144 7.74 -2.77 -9.09
N PRO A 145 7.17 -2.69 -10.30
CA PRO A 145 5.73 -2.80 -10.48
C PRO A 145 5.25 -4.26 -10.33
N TYR A 146 6.16 -5.22 -10.37
CA TYR A 146 5.81 -6.63 -10.45
C TYR A 146 5.79 -7.27 -9.05
N GLN A 147 4.59 -7.42 -8.48
CA GLN A 147 4.36 -8.14 -7.22
C GLN A 147 4.39 -9.66 -7.39
N PHE A 148 5.44 -10.35 -6.93
CA PHE A 148 5.62 -11.81 -7.12
C PHE A 148 5.36 -12.66 -5.89
N GLN A 149 5.16 -12.04 -4.73
CA GLN A 149 4.67 -12.72 -3.54
C GLN A 149 3.71 -11.81 -2.77
N SER A 150 2.61 -12.39 -2.27
CA SER A 150 1.63 -11.69 -1.45
C SER A 150 0.94 -12.68 -0.51
N GLN A 151 1.01 -12.44 0.80
CA GLN A 151 0.37 -13.28 1.82
C GLN A 151 -0.22 -12.44 2.94
N THR A 152 -1.35 -12.90 3.48
CA THR A 152 -2.08 -12.28 4.58
C THR A 152 -2.24 -13.29 5.70
N PHE A 153 -1.87 -12.91 6.91
CA PHE A 153 -1.84 -13.77 8.08
C PHE A 153 -2.74 -13.21 9.18
N ASN A 154 -3.61 -14.06 9.73
CA ASN A 154 -4.34 -13.75 10.95
C ASN A 154 -3.49 -14.18 12.15
N VAL A 155 -3.15 -13.23 13.01
CA VAL A 155 -2.24 -13.41 14.15
C VAL A 155 -2.83 -12.84 15.42
N SER A 156 -2.28 -13.22 16.58
CA SER A 156 -2.63 -12.63 17.88
C SER A 156 -1.46 -12.76 18.86
N GLY A 157 -1.38 -11.85 19.82
CA GLY A 157 -0.37 -11.91 20.89
C GLY A 157 1.07 -11.85 20.38
N ILE A 158 1.87 -12.85 20.76
CA ILE A 158 3.29 -12.98 20.39
C ILE A 158 3.45 -14.21 19.52
N GLY A 159 4.23 -14.10 18.45
CA GLY A 159 4.54 -15.27 17.63
C GLY A 159 5.58 -15.02 16.56
N ARG A 160 5.79 -16.06 15.75
CA ARG A 160 6.69 -16.07 14.61
C ARG A 160 5.95 -16.61 13.40
N LEU A 161 6.10 -15.92 12.27
CA LEU A 161 5.70 -16.40 10.95
C LEU A 161 6.95 -16.88 10.21
N GLU A 162 6.82 -18.00 9.51
CA GLU A 162 7.81 -18.51 8.58
C GLU A 162 7.15 -18.59 7.21
N LEU A 163 7.61 -17.76 6.27
CA LEU A 163 7.09 -17.76 4.92
C LEU A 163 7.76 -18.89 4.11
N PRO A 164 7.08 -19.44 3.09
CA PRO A 164 7.67 -20.42 2.18
C PRO A 164 8.98 -19.92 1.58
N VAL A 165 9.89 -20.84 1.26
CA VAL A 165 11.11 -20.51 0.52
C VAL A 165 10.75 -19.93 -0.84
N TRP A 166 11.47 -18.88 -1.25
CA TRP A 166 11.24 -18.18 -2.50
C TRP A 166 12.55 -17.79 -3.17
N GLN A 167 12.47 -17.56 -4.47
CA GLN A 167 13.52 -16.96 -5.27
C GLN A 167 13.02 -15.63 -5.82
N THR A 168 13.96 -14.71 -6.01
CA THR A 168 13.65 -13.45 -6.68
C THR A 168 13.35 -13.73 -8.17
N PRO A 169 12.49 -12.95 -8.86
CA PRO A 169 12.20 -13.16 -10.28
C PRO A 169 13.37 -12.87 -11.23
N ASN A 170 14.48 -12.30 -10.73
CA ASN A 170 15.70 -12.08 -11.52
C ASN A 170 16.28 -13.42 -12.03
N PRO A 171 16.35 -13.62 -13.36
CA PRO A 171 16.83 -14.87 -13.96
C PRO A 171 18.36 -15.00 -13.95
N THR A 172 19.08 -14.00 -13.44
CA THR A 172 20.54 -13.98 -13.38
C THR A 172 21.03 -14.22 -11.95
N GLN A 173 22.33 -14.46 -11.78
CA GLN A 173 22.97 -14.55 -10.46
C GLN A 173 23.24 -13.17 -9.81
N TYR A 174 23.03 -12.07 -10.56
CA TYR A 174 23.32 -10.72 -10.07
C TYR A 174 22.26 -10.27 -9.08
N SER A 175 22.61 -9.29 -8.24
CA SER A 175 21.66 -8.72 -7.29
C SER A 175 20.59 -7.88 -7.99
N GLU A 176 19.38 -7.92 -7.46
CA GLU A 176 18.32 -6.97 -7.73
C GLU A 176 17.86 -6.29 -6.43
N GLN A 177 17.46 -5.03 -6.53
CA GLN A 177 16.88 -4.32 -5.41
C GLN A 177 15.37 -4.58 -5.38
N LEU A 178 14.91 -5.38 -4.42
CA LEU A 178 13.48 -5.67 -4.24
C LEU A 178 12.76 -4.55 -3.49
N LEU A 179 11.43 -4.58 -3.50
CA LEU A 179 10.62 -3.86 -2.51
C LEU A 179 9.88 -4.89 -1.64
N VAL A 180 10.21 -4.87 -0.35
CA VAL A 180 9.57 -5.66 0.71
C VAL A 180 8.56 -4.75 1.39
N VAL A 181 7.29 -5.13 1.39
CA VAL A 181 6.22 -4.42 2.10
C VAL A 181 5.66 -5.32 3.19
N ILE A 182 5.64 -4.80 4.43
CA ILE A 182 4.93 -5.41 5.55
C ILE A 182 3.92 -4.42 6.08
N ILE A 183 2.65 -4.82 6.14
CA ILE A 183 1.60 -4.09 6.86
C ILE A 183 1.36 -4.83 8.17
N VAL A 184 1.60 -4.17 9.29
CA VAL A 184 1.59 -4.81 10.61
C VAL A 184 0.19 -4.94 11.22
N GLN A 185 -0.80 -4.23 10.68
CA GLN A 185 -2.22 -4.36 11.04
C GLN A 185 -3.09 -3.61 10.02
N ASN A 186 -4.33 -4.08 9.86
CA ASN A 186 -5.30 -3.58 8.87
C ASN A 186 -6.11 -2.36 9.33
N HIS A 187 -5.77 -1.79 10.47
CA HIS A 187 -6.37 -0.57 11.03
C HIS A 187 -5.29 0.30 11.68
N SER A 188 -5.67 1.49 12.17
CA SER A 188 -4.85 2.37 13.02
C SER A 188 -4.13 1.65 14.16
N LEU A 189 -2.87 2.00 14.43
CA LEU A 189 -2.06 1.38 15.50
C LEU A 189 -2.76 1.45 16.86
N SER A 190 -2.98 0.30 17.49
CA SER A 190 -3.66 0.24 18.80
C SER A 190 -2.92 -0.66 19.79
N ASN A 191 -2.73 -1.94 19.46
CA ASN A 191 -2.11 -2.95 20.32
C ASN A 191 -0.73 -3.41 19.82
N PHE A 192 -0.23 -2.92 18.69
CA PHE A 192 1.10 -3.24 18.18
C PHE A 192 2.21 -2.79 19.14
N ILE A 193 3.12 -3.71 19.50
CA ILE A 193 4.32 -3.41 20.29
C ILE A 193 5.55 -3.39 19.38
N SER A 194 5.82 -4.51 18.71
CA SER A 194 7.01 -4.64 17.87
C SER A 194 6.85 -5.70 16.79
N LEU A 195 7.64 -5.56 15.74
CA LEU A 195 7.86 -6.60 14.74
C LEU A 195 9.30 -6.52 14.31
N ASN A 196 9.97 -7.67 14.22
CA ASN A 196 11.27 -7.84 13.57
C ASN A 196 11.13 -8.87 12.46
N TYR A 197 11.92 -8.75 11.41
CA TYR A 197 11.94 -9.70 10.31
C TYR A 197 13.38 -9.98 9.85
N THR A 198 13.57 -11.19 9.33
CA THR A 198 14.84 -11.64 8.76
C THR A 198 14.59 -12.25 7.40
N ILE A 199 15.33 -11.79 6.39
CA ILE A 199 15.43 -12.43 5.08
C ILE A 199 16.85 -12.98 4.97
N GLU A 200 16.99 -14.29 4.90
CA GLU A 200 18.29 -14.96 4.83
C GLU A 200 18.33 -16.01 3.73
N THR A 201 19.51 -16.25 3.17
CA THR A 201 19.70 -17.37 2.25
C THR A 201 19.57 -18.69 3.00
N THR A 202 19.11 -19.75 2.32
CA THR A 202 18.93 -21.07 2.95
C THR A 202 20.24 -21.67 3.49
N ASP A 203 21.38 -21.29 2.90
CA ASP A 203 22.73 -21.65 3.32
C ASP A 203 23.33 -20.70 4.38
N LYS A 204 22.61 -19.63 4.75
CA LYS A 204 22.99 -18.60 5.72
C LYS A 204 24.23 -17.76 5.34
N SER A 205 24.64 -17.78 4.08
CA SER A 205 25.73 -16.93 3.58
C SER A 205 25.38 -15.44 3.55
N PHE A 206 24.09 -15.10 3.48
CA PHE A 206 23.59 -13.73 3.52
C PHE A 206 22.38 -13.60 4.46
N VAL A 207 22.32 -12.49 5.20
CA VAL A 207 21.25 -12.17 6.14
C VAL A 207 20.92 -10.68 6.05
N PHE A 208 19.64 -10.36 5.88
CA PHE A 208 19.08 -9.02 5.97
C PHE A 208 18.04 -8.97 7.10
N VAL A 209 18.11 -7.97 7.96
CA VAL A 209 17.22 -7.82 9.12
C VAL A 209 16.57 -6.45 9.16
N GLY A 210 15.37 -6.38 9.75
CA GLY A 210 14.68 -5.12 10.04
C GLY A 210 13.50 -5.33 10.99
N PRO A 211 12.65 -4.30 11.18
CA PRO A 211 12.90 -2.91 10.84
C PRO A 211 13.91 -2.32 11.85
N ASP A 212 14.96 -1.68 11.37
CA ASP A 212 15.90 -0.97 12.23
C ASP A 212 16.09 0.45 11.68
N GLN A 213 16.12 1.45 12.58
CA GLN A 213 16.54 2.79 12.19
C GLN A 213 17.97 2.78 11.65
N SER A 214 18.83 1.89 12.14
CA SER A 214 20.20 1.71 11.66
C SER A 214 20.28 1.01 10.30
N SER A 215 19.31 0.14 9.95
CA SER A 215 19.25 -0.51 8.64
C SER A 215 18.71 0.42 7.54
N GLY A 216 18.21 1.61 7.90
CA GLY A 216 17.68 2.60 6.98
C GLY A 216 16.22 2.37 6.57
N TRP A 217 15.57 1.32 7.08
CA TRP A 217 14.19 0.94 6.73
C TRP A 217 13.29 0.85 7.97
N PRO A 218 13.05 1.98 8.66
CA PRO A 218 12.19 2.00 9.84
C PRO A 218 10.72 1.78 9.47
N ARG A 219 9.92 1.47 10.48
CA ARG A 219 8.46 1.41 10.36
C ARG A 219 7.85 2.81 10.42
N PHE A 220 6.93 3.11 9.51
CA PHE A 220 6.13 4.33 9.52
C PHE A 220 4.64 3.99 9.58
N GLY A 221 4.01 4.34 10.71
CA GLY A 221 2.63 3.92 10.95
C GLY A 221 2.50 2.40 10.91
N THR A 222 1.52 1.87 10.19
CA THR A 222 1.37 0.42 10.02
C THR A 222 2.30 -0.19 8.97
N GLY A 223 3.05 0.61 8.20
CA GLY A 223 3.83 0.15 7.05
C GLY A 223 5.32 0.05 7.32
N ILE A 224 5.94 -1.01 6.79
CA ILE A 224 7.39 -1.17 6.64
C ILE A 224 7.65 -1.37 5.15
N LEU A 225 8.42 -0.48 4.54
CA LEU A 225 8.82 -0.55 3.14
C LEU A 225 10.35 -0.57 3.09
N ALA A 226 10.90 -1.75 2.82
CA ALA A 226 12.35 -1.97 2.77
C ALA A 226 12.79 -2.33 1.36
N GLN A 227 14.02 -1.96 1.02
CA GLN A 227 14.57 -2.14 -0.32
C GLN A 227 15.91 -2.91 -0.29
N PRO A 228 15.91 -4.19 0.15
CA PRO A 228 17.13 -4.97 0.18
C PRO A 228 17.63 -5.32 -1.23
N ASP A 229 18.95 -5.35 -1.39
CA ASP A 229 19.61 -5.92 -2.56
C ASP A 229 19.81 -7.43 -2.34
N LEU A 230 19.10 -8.25 -3.12
CA LEU A 230 19.12 -9.71 -3.03
C LEU A 230 19.61 -10.33 -4.33
N TYR A 231 20.38 -11.42 -4.25
CA TYR A 231 20.90 -12.15 -5.40
C TYR A 231 19.80 -12.95 -6.10
N GLY A 232 19.74 -12.85 -7.43
CA GLY A 232 18.87 -13.74 -8.21
C GLY A 232 19.33 -15.19 -8.17
N SER A 233 18.46 -16.10 -8.62
CA SER A 233 18.70 -17.56 -8.62
C SER A 233 19.12 -18.15 -7.25
N THR A 234 18.77 -17.47 -6.15
CA THR A 234 19.14 -17.83 -4.78
C THR A 234 17.88 -18.06 -3.95
N ASP A 235 17.88 -19.13 -3.14
CA ASP A 235 16.77 -19.46 -2.25
C ASP A 235 16.83 -18.63 -0.97
N TYR A 236 15.75 -17.91 -0.68
CA TYR A 236 15.57 -17.12 0.53
C TYR A 236 14.51 -17.70 1.45
N LYS A 237 14.77 -17.57 2.74
CA LYS A 237 13.78 -17.72 3.82
C LYS A 237 13.43 -16.36 4.36
N TRP A 238 12.16 -16.18 4.74
CA TRP A 238 11.69 -14.97 5.39
C TRP A 238 10.94 -15.31 6.67
N THR A 239 11.43 -14.81 7.79
CA THR A 239 10.79 -14.95 9.10
C THR A 239 10.36 -13.59 9.64
N ILE A 240 9.26 -13.58 10.39
CA ILE A 240 8.70 -12.38 11.01
C ILE A 240 8.34 -12.71 12.46
N ASP A 241 9.00 -12.08 13.41
CA ASP A 241 8.68 -12.13 14.83
C ASP A 241 7.79 -10.94 15.19
N TYR A 242 6.59 -11.18 15.72
CA TYR A 242 5.62 -10.13 16.05
C TYR A 242 5.20 -10.18 17.53
N HIS A 243 4.83 -9.00 18.05
CA HIS A 243 4.35 -8.83 19.41
C HIS A 243 3.26 -7.75 19.46
N TYR A 244 2.07 -8.16 19.90
CA TYR A 244 0.95 -7.29 20.26
C TYR A 244 0.69 -7.37 21.76
N SER A 245 0.17 -6.29 22.35
CA SER A 245 -0.08 -6.17 23.78
C SER A 245 -1.20 -7.06 24.31
N ASN A 246 -2.02 -7.65 23.42
CA ASN A 246 -3.13 -8.51 23.76
C ASN A 246 -3.35 -9.58 22.66
N ASN A 247 -4.33 -10.46 22.87
CA ASN A 247 -4.68 -11.54 21.96
C ASN A 247 -5.82 -11.18 21.00
N GLU A 248 -6.14 -9.89 20.83
CA GLU A 248 -7.11 -9.48 19.81
C GLU A 248 -6.58 -9.90 18.43
N PRO A 249 -7.42 -10.48 17.55
CA PRO A 249 -7.01 -10.84 16.21
C PRO A 249 -6.48 -9.63 15.45
N GLN A 250 -5.34 -9.80 14.81
CA GLN A 250 -4.68 -8.83 13.95
C GLN A 250 -4.38 -9.46 12.59
N GLN A 251 -4.12 -8.61 11.61
CA GLN A 251 -3.81 -9.04 10.26
C GLN A 251 -2.47 -8.47 9.80
N ILE A 252 -1.49 -9.34 9.56
CA ILE A 252 -0.22 -8.97 8.95
C ILE A 252 -0.30 -9.28 7.45
N GLU A 253 0.04 -8.30 6.62
CA GLU A 253 0.18 -8.51 5.17
C GLU A 253 1.63 -8.38 4.76
N THR A 254 2.07 -9.25 3.85
CA THR A 254 3.42 -9.26 3.30
C THR A 254 3.34 -9.23 1.78
N ARG A 255 4.19 -8.42 1.15
CA ARG A 255 4.28 -8.34 -0.32
C ARG A 255 5.74 -8.18 -0.74
N LEU A 256 6.12 -8.85 -1.82
CA LEU A 256 7.42 -8.68 -2.46
C LEU A 256 7.21 -8.21 -3.90
N TYR A 257 7.99 -7.20 -4.29
CA TYR A 257 7.98 -6.67 -5.64
C TYR A 257 9.38 -6.68 -6.25
N SER A 258 9.41 -6.93 -7.55
CA SER A 258 10.60 -6.95 -8.40
C SER A 258 10.44 -5.99 -9.59
N ASN A 259 11.56 -5.62 -10.19
CA ASN A 259 11.61 -4.96 -11.48
C ASN A 259 11.58 -5.95 -12.65
N TYR A 260 11.79 -7.24 -12.40
CA TYR A 260 11.66 -8.30 -13.39
C TYR A 260 10.22 -8.77 -13.51
N TYR A 261 9.79 -8.99 -14.75
CA TYR A 261 8.44 -9.43 -15.06
C TYR A 261 8.18 -10.84 -14.51
N HIS A 262 6.98 -11.00 -13.94
CA HIS A 262 6.36 -12.28 -13.62
C HIS A 262 4.82 -12.12 -13.71
N ASP A 263 4.11 -13.23 -13.82
CA ASP A 263 2.65 -13.22 -14.01
C ASP A 263 1.89 -12.72 -12.77
N PHE A 264 0.72 -12.12 -12.97
CA PHE A 264 -0.11 -11.61 -11.88
C PHE A 264 -0.45 -12.70 -10.86
N LEU A 265 -0.29 -12.38 -9.58
CA LEU A 265 -0.69 -13.27 -8.50
C LEU A 265 -2.22 -13.44 -8.46
N PRO A 266 -2.72 -14.60 -8.02
CA PRO A 266 -4.13 -14.80 -7.74
C PRO A 266 -4.65 -13.72 -6.78
N LEU A 267 -5.76 -13.10 -7.16
CA LEU A 267 -6.41 -12.06 -6.36
C LEU A 267 -7.06 -12.68 -5.10
N PRO A 268 -7.15 -11.95 -3.96
CA PRO A 268 -7.75 -12.47 -2.74
C PRO A 268 -9.23 -12.86 -2.93
N GLN A 269 -9.78 -13.72 -2.08
CA GLN A 269 -11.22 -14.02 -2.12
C GLN A 269 -12.04 -12.75 -1.78
N MET A 270 -13.19 -12.58 -2.44
CA MET A 270 -14.15 -11.50 -2.18
C MET A 270 -14.94 -11.76 -0.92
#